data_AF-A0A014PYC6-F1
#
_entry.id   AF-A0A014PYC6-F1
#
_cell.length_a   1.000
_cell.length_b   1.000
_cell.length_c   1.000
_cell.angle_alpha   90.00
_cell.angle_beta   90.00
_cell.angle_gamma   90.00
#
_symmetry.space_group_name_H-M   'P 1'
#
loop_
_entity.id
_entity.type
_entity.pdbx_description
1 polymer ?
#
loop_
_entity_poly.entity_id
_entity_poly.type
_entity_poly.pdbx_seq_one_letter_code
_entity_poly.pdbx_strand_id
1 'polypeptide(L)'
;MNEALDFPLPFPGEQPVRCMVDGEVVAYRINRDYLSVPWYGGDLCYSGSFVLIRHRIQPGKTTEGALTFYTLYMHLAPWLAYPGQDSTAFKVADGRHLNAYVDMSRQWMATVLPSGTRVTWDKADSAGMMTGSNGRQYAYVTLAEPVSGRMSLKTGDRVWTLCDSGNLLPARDSATRPAWWSPFLPPSREAVQFDTVVCPTPCPINAGDPVGHLGYFQVPTEDGHEKRYQVHIECLTTDDLPRFLSNPEGTGRDTPAFARCPKGIPVYLKDSDGKVYPGLITTQTER
;
A
#
# COMPACT_ATOMS: atom_id res chain seq x y z
N MET A 1 33.43 -6.85 6.08
CA MET A 1 32.63 -5.62 6.00
C MET A 1 32.29 -5.40 4.54
N ASN A 2 31.06 -5.73 4.14
CA ASN A 2 30.51 -5.31 2.85
C ASN A 2 29.32 -4.41 3.18
N GLU A 3 29.46 -3.14 2.81
CA GLU A 3 28.46 -2.08 2.92
C GLU A 3 27.31 -2.32 1.93
N ALA A 4 26.51 -3.36 2.15
CA ALA A 4 25.14 -3.36 1.70
C ALA A 4 24.33 -2.68 2.81
N LEU A 5 24.36 -1.35 2.82
CA LEU A 5 23.48 -0.52 3.65
C LEU A 5 22.04 -0.96 3.37
N ASP A 6 21.47 -1.69 4.33
CA ASP A 6 20.05 -2.05 4.43
C ASP A 6 19.25 -0.76 4.64
N PHE A 7 19.11 0.05 3.58
CA PHE A 7 18.16 1.15 3.56
C PHE A 7 16.75 0.57 3.76
N PRO A 8 15.86 1.26 4.50
CA PRO A 8 14.45 0.90 4.56
C PRO A 8 13.82 1.14 3.18
N LEU A 9 14.02 0.21 2.26
CA LEU A 9 13.32 0.18 0.98
C LEU A 9 11.86 -0.17 1.26
N PRO A 10 10.87 0.64 0.82
CA PRO A 10 9.45 0.37 1.03
C PRO A 10 9.11 -1.10 0.74
N PHE A 11 8.32 -1.71 1.63
CA PHE A 11 7.83 -3.08 1.42
C PHE A 11 7.13 -3.17 0.06
N PRO A 12 7.39 -4.19 -0.76
CA PRO A 12 6.63 -4.45 -1.99
C PRO A 12 5.19 -4.92 -1.71
N GLY A 13 4.67 -4.74 -0.48
CA GLY A 13 3.31 -5.08 -0.11
C GLY A 13 2.33 -4.29 -0.97
N GLU A 14 1.79 -4.97 -1.97
CA GLU A 14 0.93 -4.36 -2.98
C GLU A 14 -0.46 -4.00 -2.45
N GLN A 15 -0.79 -4.44 -1.23
CA GLN A 15 -2.10 -4.25 -0.62
C GLN A 15 -2.05 -3.41 0.66
N PRO A 16 -2.90 -2.38 0.75
CA PRO A 16 -3.09 -1.62 1.98
C PRO A 16 -3.82 -2.47 3.02
N VAL A 17 -3.53 -2.19 4.29
CA VAL A 17 -4.46 -2.48 5.38
C VAL A 17 -5.74 -1.70 5.11
N ARG A 18 -6.89 -2.38 5.20
CA ARG A 18 -8.21 -1.80 4.92
C ARG A 18 -8.96 -1.50 6.20
N CYS A 19 -9.82 -0.50 6.13
CA CYS A 19 -10.68 -0.12 7.24
C CYS A 19 -11.66 -1.28 7.50
N MET A 20 -11.78 -1.69 8.77
CA MET A 20 -12.60 -2.86 9.12
C MET A 20 -14.10 -2.55 9.05
N VAL A 21 -14.49 -1.32 9.39
CA VAL A 21 -15.87 -0.87 9.55
C VAL A 21 -15.93 0.62 9.17
N ASP A 22 -17.07 1.08 8.66
CA ASP A 22 -17.31 2.50 8.42
C ASP A 22 -17.00 3.33 9.67
N GLY A 23 -16.43 4.51 9.49
CA GLY A 23 -16.06 5.38 10.58
C GLY A 23 -15.56 6.74 10.11
N GLU A 24 -14.89 7.42 11.02
CA GLU A 24 -14.33 8.74 10.79
C GLU A 24 -12.95 8.84 11.45
N VAL A 25 -11.97 9.41 10.74
CA VAL A 25 -10.64 9.66 11.29
C VAL A 25 -10.73 10.81 12.29
N VAL A 26 -10.33 10.57 13.54
CA VAL A 26 -10.43 11.53 14.64
C VAL A 26 -9.09 11.96 15.22
N ALA A 27 -8.03 11.20 14.96
CA ALA A 27 -6.65 11.61 15.23
C ALA A 27 -5.69 10.87 14.30
N TYR A 28 -4.54 11.49 14.00
CA TYR A 28 -3.48 10.84 13.24
C TYR A 28 -2.12 11.43 13.53
N ARG A 29 -1.07 10.70 13.14
CA ARG A 29 0.28 11.22 12.89
C ARG A 29 0.76 10.68 11.55
N ILE A 30 1.15 11.57 10.65
CA ILE A 30 1.81 11.21 9.40
C ILE A 30 3.29 11.59 9.55
N ASN A 31 4.18 10.60 9.61
CA ASN A 31 5.60 10.92 9.50
C ASN A 31 5.97 11.23 8.06
N ARG A 32 6.87 12.19 7.88
CA ARG A 32 7.41 12.49 6.54
C ARG A 32 8.19 11.29 6.01
N ASP A 33 9.06 10.74 6.84
CA ASP A 33 9.88 9.56 6.57
C ASP A 33 9.95 8.65 7.81
N TYR A 34 10.65 7.52 7.71
CA TYR A 34 10.95 6.68 8.88
C TYR A 34 11.74 7.45 9.93
N LEU A 35 11.45 7.17 11.21
CA LEU A 35 12.18 7.71 12.34
C LEU A 35 13.39 6.81 12.64
N SER A 36 14.46 7.39 13.18
CA SER A 36 15.62 6.62 13.64
C SER A 36 15.87 6.78 15.14
N VAL A 37 16.50 5.78 15.74
CA VAL A 37 17.03 5.83 17.12
C VAL A 37 18.49 5.35 17.12
N PRO A 38 19.40 6.07 17.79
CA PRO A 38 20.80 5.66 17.86
C PRO A 38 20.96 4.30 18.54
N TRP A 39 21.81 3.44 17.97
CA TRP A 39 22.15 2.12 18.52
C TRP A 39 23.61 1.76 18.21
N TYR A 40 24.19 0.82 18.98
CA TYR A 40 25.65 0.59 18.99
C TYR A 40 26.23 0.16 17.63
N GLY A 41 25.41 -0.48 16.78
CA GLY A 41 25.79 -0.93 15.44
C GLY A 41 25.32 -0.02 14.30
N GLY A 42 24.81 1.18 14.61
CA GLY A 42 24.15 2.09 13.66
C GLY A 42 22.69 2.35 14.04
N ASP A 43 22.10 3.39 13.49
CA ASP A 43 20.72 3.79 13.77
C ASP A 43 19.70 2.69 13.42
N LEU A 44 18.74 2.45 14.31
CA LEU A 44 17.58 1.60 14.02
C LEU A 44 16.41 2.45 13.53
N CYS A 45 15.80 2.04 12.43
CA CYS A 45 14.68 2.72 11.79
C CYS A 45 13.33 2.11 12.18
N TYR A 46 12.32 2.96 12.35
CA TYR A 46 10.96 2.53 12.66
C TYR A 46 9.91 3.51 12.14
N SER A 47 8.71 3.01 11.86
CA SER A 47 7.57 3.89 11.59
C SER A 47 6.84 4.32 12.86
N GLY A 48 6.61 5.63 12.97
CA GLY A 48 5.76 6.26 13.98
C GLY A 48 4.40 6.75 13.45
N SER A 49 4.03 6.45 12.20
CA SER A 49 2.75 6.92 11.66
C SER A 49 1.60 6.10 12.23
N PHE A 50 0.49 6.76 12.54
CA PHE A 50 -0.73 6.11 13.00
C PHE A 50 -1.98 6.86 12.56
N VAL A 51 -3.11 6.16 12.59
CA VAL A 51 -4.45 6.77 12.47
C VAL A 51 -5.40 6.13 13.47
N LEU A 52 -6.21 6.97 14.11
CA LEU A 52 -7.28 6.60 15.02
C LEU A 52 -8.62 6.87 14.33
N ILE A 53 -9.42 5.83 14.16
CA ILE A 53 -10.73 5.89 13.53
C ILE A 53 -11.79 5.65 14.60
N ARG A 54 -12.77 6.55 14.69
CA ARG A 54 -13.96 6.37 15.52
C ARG A 54 -15.05 5.69 14.70
N HIS A 55 -15.72 4.72 15.31
CA HIS A 55 -16.82 3.98 14.74
C HIS A 55 -18.04 4.09 15.65
N ARG A 56 -19.22 3.95 15.05
CA ARG A 56 -20.48 3.83 15.77
C ARG A 56 -21.29 2.69 15.18
N ILE A 57 -21.65 1.73 16.01
CA ILE A 57 -22.57 0.66 15.66
C ILE A 57 -23.82 0.78 16.53
N GLN A 58 -24.99 0.54 15.95
CA GLN A 58 -26.24 0.47 16.69
C GLN A 58 -27.12 -0.62 16.09
N PRO A 59 -26.96 -1.89 16.52
CA PRO A 59 -27.80 -2.96 16.04
C PRO A 59 -29.27 -2.80 16.51
N GLY A 60 -29.47 -2.25 17.70
CA GLY A 60 -30.79 -2.03 18.32
C GLY A 60 -31.54 -0.81 17.79
N LYS A 61 -32.77 -0.61 18.28
CA LYS A 61 -33.58 0.57 17.92
C LYS A 61 -33.22 1.78 18.76
N THR A 62 -32.69 1.55 19.96
CA THR A 62 -32.37 2.60 20.91
C THR A 62 -30.86 2.82 21.03
N THR A 63 -30.48 3.85 21.78
CA THR A 63 -29.08 4.10 22.12
C THR A 63 -28.52 3.09 23.12
N GLU A 64 -29.35 2.28 23.78
CA GLU A 64 -28.87 1.23 24.70
C GLU A 64 -28.17 0.09 23.95
N GLY A 65 -28.57 -0.16 22.70
CA GLY A 65 -27.88 -1.06 21.79
C GLY A 65 -26.82 -0.36 20.93
N ALA A 66 -26.40 0.86 21.24
CA ALA A 66 -25.32 1.53 20.53
C ALA A 66 -23.97 1.28 21.21
N LEU A 67 -22.90 1.22 20.42
CA LEU A 67 -21.52 1.19 20.87
C LEU A 67 -20.67 2.13 20.01
N THR A 68 -19.96 3.03 20.67
CA THR A 68 -18.87 3.79 20.08
C THR A 68 -17.57 3.06 20.40
N PHE A 69 -16.79 2.75 19.38
CA PHE A 69 -15.48 2.14 19.54
C PHE A 69 -14.50 2.77 18.57
N TYR A 70 -13.22 2.52 18.79
CA TYR A 70 -12.13 3.09 18.02
C TYR A 70 -11.22 1.98 17.54
N THR A 71 -10.66 2.18 16.35
CA THR A 71 -9.58 1.35 15.84
C THR A 71 -8.34 2.22 15.67
N LEU A 72 -7.26 1.82 16.34
CA LEU A 72 -5.96 2.48 16.27
C LEU A 72 -5.02 1.64 15.41
N TYR A 73 -4.64 2.15 14.25
CA TYR A 73 -3.67 1.51 13.35
C TYR A 73 -2.31 2.18 13.51
N MET A 74 -1.35 1.49 14.12
CA MET A 74 0.00 1.98 14.40
C MET A 74 1.04 1.36 13.50
N HIS A 75 2.18 2.03 13.40
CA HIS A 75 3.32 1.64 12.56
C HIS A 75 2.99 1.59 11.07
N LEU A 76 2.11 2.47 10.59
CA LEU A 76 1.79 2.57 9.15
C LEU A 76 2.97 3.16 8.36
N ALA A 77 3.12 2.84 7.08
CA ALA A 77 4.18 3.41 6.25
C ALA A 77 4.11 4.97 6.19
N PRO A 78 5.25 5.68 6.21
CA PRO A 78 5.31 7.14 6.20
C PRO A 78 4.94 7.74 4.84
N TRP A 79 4.82 9.07 4.76
CA TRP A 79 4.44 9.79 3.54
C TRP A 79 5.33 9.46 2.34
N LEU A 80 6.66 9.52 2.51
CA LEU A 80 7.63 9.26 1.44
C LEU A 80 7.69 7.79 0.98
N ALA A 81 7.06 6.86 1.72
CA ALA A 81 6.90 5.48 1.26
C ALA A 81 5.85 5.34 0.15
N TYR A 82 5.01 6.36 -0.06
CA TYR A 82 4.05 6.40 -1.16
C TYR A 82 4.64 7.22 -2.32
N PRO A 83 4.48 6.77 -3.57
CA PRO A 83 5.03 7.48 -4.72
C PRO A 83 4.44 8.90 -4.82
N GLY A 84 5.29 9.88 -5.15
CA GLY A 84 4.88 11.25 -5.45
C GLY A 84 4.08 11.36 -6.75
N GLN A 85 3.41 12.50 -6.97
CA GLN A 85 2.71 12.75 -8.25
C GLN A 85 3.67 12.82 -9.45
N ASP A 86 4.94 13.18 -9.21
CA ASP A 86 5.99 13.33 -10.24
C ASP A 86 6.90 12.10 -10.36
N SER A 87 6.44 10.92 -9.91
CA SER A 87 7.22 9.69 -10.07
C SER A 87 7.49 9.41 -11.54
N THR A 88 8.77 9.21 -11.86
CA THR A 88 9.23 8.80 -13.19
C THR A 88 9.19 7.28 -13.34
N ALA A 89 8.75 6.51 -12.34
CA ALA A 89 8.63 5.06 -12.47
C ALA A 89 7.29 4.69 -13.15
N PHE A 90 7.38 3.91 -14.23
CA PHE A 90 6.27 3.39 -15.06
C PHE A 90 6.33 1.86 -15.20
N LYS A 91 5.17 1.20 -15.34
CA LYS A 91 5.09 -0.21 -15.76
C LYS A 91 4.17 -0.36 -16.95
N VAL A 92 4.44 -1.38 -17.76
CA VAL A 92 3.46 -1.84 -18.76
C VAL A 92 2.20 -2.30 -18.06
N ALA A 93 1.04 -1.81 -18.50
CA ALA A 93 -0.24 -2.10 -17.88
C ALA A 93 -0.56 -3.60 -17.86
N ASP A 94 -1.29 -4.05 -16.84
CA ASP A 94 -1.62 -5.46 -16.67
C ASP A 94 -2.43 -5.99 -17.86
N GLY A 95 -2.01 -7.13 -18.39
CA GLY A 95 -2.59 -7.75 -19.59
C GLY A 95 -2.15 -7.12 -20.92
N ARG A 96 -1.31 -6.09 -20.93
CA ARG A 96 -0.77 -5.47 -22.15
C ARG A 96 0.62 -5.97 -22.48
N HIS A 97 0.94 -5.95 -23.78
CA HIS A 97 2.25 -6.28 -24.31
C HIS A 97 2.60 -5.20 -25.34
N LEU A 98 3.72 -4.50 -25.14
CA LEU A 98 4.05 -3.31 -25.93
C LEU A 98 5.29 -3.55 -26.77
N ASN A 99 5.28 -3.10 -28.03
CA ASN A 99 6.49 -3.14 -28.85
C ASN A 99 7.52 -2.13 -28.32
N ALA A 100 8.78 -2.57 -28.24
CA ALA A 100 9.93 -1.72 -27.96
C ALA A 100 10.73 -1.49 -29.25
N TYR A 101 10.85 -0.23 -29.65
CA TYR A 101 11.57 0.18 -30.85
C TYR A 101 12.92 0.80 -30.48
N VAL A 102 13.93 0.57 -31.31
CA VAL A 102 15.30 1.08 -31.08
C VAL A 102 15.39 2.60 -31.26
N ASP A 103 14.52 3.18 -32.09
CA ASP A 103 14.52 4.61 -32.41
C ASP A 103 13.12 5.13 -32.80
N MET A 104 13.03 6.45 -33.05
CA MET A 104 11.79 7.15 -33.41
C MET A 104 11.20 6.75 -34.77
N SER A 105 12.00 6.17 -35.68
CA SER A 105 11.52 5.70 -36.98
C SER A 105 10.53 4.55 -36.81
N ARG A 106 10.66 3.79 -35.71
CA ARG A 106 9.85 2.60 -35.39
C ARG A 106 9.90 1.52 -36.47
N GLN A 107 10.91 1.53 -37.35
CA GLN A 107 11.13 0.51 -38.37
C GLN A 107 11.67 -0.79 -37.78
N TRP A 108 12.45 -0.68 -36.71
CA TRP A 108 13.12 -1.80 -36.07
C TRP A 108 12.61 -2.02 -34.65
N MET A 109 11.82 -3.09 -34.49
CA MET A 109 11.39 -3.57 -33.19
C MET A 109 12.48 -4.44 -32.56
N ALA A 110 13.00 -3.99 -31.41
CA ALA A 110 14.00 -4.71 -30.62
C ALA A 110 13.38 -5.95 -29.96
N THR A 111 12.30 -5.74 -29.20
CA THR A 111 11.59 -6.81 -28.49
C THR A 111 10.16 -6.36 -28.15
N VAL A 112 9.41 -7.22 -27.46
CA VAL A 112 8.13 -6.89 -26.83
C VAL A 112 8.37 -6.77 -25.33
N LEU A 113 7.81 -5.71 -24.71
CA LEU A 113 7.76 -5.52 -23.27
C LEU A 113 6.52 -6.25 -22.74
N PRO A 114 6.70 -7.30 -21.91
CA PRO A 114 5.59 -8.00 -21.27
C PRO A 114 4.78 -7.11 -20.32
N SER A 115 3.60 -7.62 -19.95
CA SER A 115 2.78 -7.06 -18.88
C SER A 115 3.60 -6.90 -17.60
N GLY A 116 3.50 -5.75 -16.96
CA GLY A 116 4.21 -5.47 -15.70
C GLY A 116 5.65 -4.99 -15.86
N THR A 117 6.24 -5.00 -17.06
CA THR A 117 7.63 -4.58 -17.25
C THR A 117 7.88 -3.16 -16.74
N ARG A 118 8.86 -3.01 -15.85
CA ARG A 118 9.20 -1.75 -15.18
C ARG A 118 10.13 -0.90 -16.04
N VAL A 119 9.82 0.38 -16.14
CA VAL A 119 10.57 1.38 -16.90
C VAL A 119 10.60 2.69 -16.12
N THR A 120 11.56 3.57 -16.44
CA THR A 120 11.52 4.96 -16.03
C THR A 120 11.20 5.85 -17.23
N TRP A 121 10.32 6.81 -17.01
CA TRP A 121 9.83 7.79 -17.97
C TRP A 121 9.68 9.14 -17.26
N ASP A 122 10.53 10.09 -17.64
CA ASP A 122 10.40 11.48 -17.23
C ASP A 122 9.41 12.21 -18.17
N LYS A 123 8.26 12.60 -17.63
CA LYS A 123 7.23 13.32 -18.38
C LYS A 123 7.56 14.79 -18.62
N ALA A 124 8.52 15.34 -17.87
CA ALA A 124 8.99 16.71 -18.10
C ALA A 124 9.94 16.80 -19.30
N ASP A 125 10.54 15.68 -19.72
CA ASP A 125 11.39 15.62 -20.90
C ASP A 125 10.56 15.55 -22.20
N SER A 126 10.29 16.73 -22.78
CA SER A 126 9.59 16.84 -24.06
C SER A 126 10.31 16.19 -25.25
N ALA A 127 11.64 16.00 -25.19
CA ALA A 127 12.39 15.30 -26.24
C ALA A 127 12.18 13.78 -26.18
N GLY A 128 11.80 13.25 -25.02
CA GLY A 128 11.44 11.86 -24.79
C GLY A 128 10.00 11.50 -25.18
N MET A 129 9.28 12.35 -25.92
CA MET A 129 7.90 12.10 -26.32
C MET A 129 7.67 12.41 -27.80
N MET A 130 6.85 11.59 -28.46
CA MET A 130 6.44 11.83 -29.84
C MET A 130 5.01 11.37 -30.11
N THR A 131 4.37 11.98 -31.10
CA THR A 131 3.10 11.49 -31.66
C THR A 131 3.37 10.86 -33.02
N GLY A 132 3.00 9.59 -33.17
CA GLY A 132 3.13 8.87 -34.43
C GLY A 132 2.13 9.35 -35.49
N SER A 133 2.37 9.02 -36.76
CA SER A 133 1.44 9.26 -37.87
C SER A 133 0.05 8.64 -37.69
N ASN A 134 -0.08 7.65 -36.80
CA ASN A 134 -1.33 7.02 -36.39
C ASN A 134 -2.05 7.76 -35.25
N GLY A 135 -1.58 8.95 -34.83
CA GLY A 135 -2.13 9.73 -33.73
C GLY A 135 -1.82 9.19 -32.33
N ARG A 136 -1.01 8.12 -32.22
CA ARG A 136 -0.66 7.48 -30.95
C ARG A 136 0.55 8.17 -30.32
N GLN A 137 0.60 8.22 -28.99
CA GLN A 137 1.74 8.78 -28.27
C GLN A 137 2.74 7.70 -27.85
N TYR A 138 4.00 8.01 -28.07
CA TYR A 138 5.14 7.17 -27.70
C TYR A 138 6.06 7.93 -26.76
N ALA A 139 6.65 7.21 -25.82
CA ALA A 139 7.65 7.72 -24.89
C ALA A 139 8.98 6.98 -25.09
N TYR A 140 10.07 7.69 -24.89
CA TYR A 140 11.40 7.14 -24.78
C TYR A 140 11.65 6.78 -23.32
N VAL A 141 11.62 5.49 -23.02
CA VAL A 141 11.66 4.96 -21.65
C VAL A 141 12.96 4.20 -21.41
N THR A 142 13.43 4.23 -20.17
CA THR A 142 14.61 3.45 -19.75
C THR A 142 14.15 2.20 -19.03
N LEU A 143 14.67 1.03 -19.40
CA LEU A 143 14.30 -0.23 -18.74
C LEU A 143 14.84 -0.27 -17.31
N ALA A 144 13.98 -0.58 -16.34
CA ALA A 144 14.38 -0.75 -14.94
C ALA A 144 14.84 -2.20 -14.64
N GLU A 145 14.59 -3.13 -15.56
CA GLU A 145 14.92 -4.55 -15.46
C GLU A 145 15.29 -5.11 -16.83
N PRO A 146 16.05 -6.21 -16.91
CA PRO A 146 16.39 -6.83 -18.19
C PRO A 146 15.15 -7.45 -18.85
N VAL A 147 15.07 -7.33 -20.17
CA VAL A 147 13.98 -7.93 -20.96
C VAL A 147 14.60 -8.85 -22.01
N SER A 148 14.31 -10.13 -21.87
CA SER A 148 14.72 -11.16 -22.84
C SER A 148 13.61 -11.39 -23.87
N GLY A 149 13.99 -11.47 -25.14
CA GLY A 149 13.07 -11.74 -26.23
C GLY A 149 13.81 -11.87 -27.55
N ARG A 150 13.35 -11.18 -28.60
CA ARG A 150 14.01 -11.19 -29.92
C ARG A 150 15.43 -10.59 -29.84
N MET A 151 15.58 -9.54 -29.05
CA MET A 151 16.87 -9.03 -28.60
C MET A 151 16.87 -9.04 -27.07
N SER A 152 18.04 -9.30 -26.47
CA SER A 152 18.21 -9.21 -25.02
C SER A 152 18.59 -7.78 -24.66
N LEU A 153 17.67 -7.09 -23.99
CA LEU A 153 17.87 -5.74 -23.46
C LEU A 153 18.23 -5.82 -21.98
N LYS A 154 19.13 -4.95 -21.53
CA LYS A 154 19.61 -4.86 -20.16
C LYS A 154 18.93 -3.71 -19.42
N THR A 155 18.97 -3.75 -18.09
CA THR A 155 18.63 -2.59 -17.26
C THR A 155 19.43 -1.38 -17.71
N GLY A 156 18.77 -0.23 -17.84
CA GLY A 156 19.37 1.02 -18.33
C GLY A 156 19.29 1.20 -19.84
N ASP A 157 18.98 0.17 -20.62
CA ASP A 157 18.74 0.33 -22.06
C ASP A 157 17.49 1.17 -22.29
N ARG A 158 17.49 1.96 -23.37
CA ARG A 158 16.40 2.87 -23.71
C ARG A 158 15.69 2.44 -24.98
N VAL A 159 14.37 2.51 -24.97
CA VAL A 159 13.52 2.11 -26.09
C VAL A 159 12.33 3.05 -26.24
N TRP A 160 11.81 3.15 -27.45
CA TRP A 160 10.54 3.82 -27.72
C TRP A 160 9.38 2.85 -27.57
N THR A 161 8.36 3.20 -26.81
CA THR A 161 7.15 2.38 -26.65
C THR A 161 5.89 3.24 -26.50
N LEU A 162 4.71 2.63 -26.65
CA LEU A 162 3.43 3.32 -26.53
C LEU A 162 3.18 3.76 -25.08
N CYS A 163 2.79 5.02 -24.88
CA CYS A 163 2.51 5.57 -23.55
C CYS A 163 1.08 6.09 -23.35
N ASP A 164 0.30 6.24 -24.42
CA ASP A 164 -1.09 6.70 -24.38
C ASP A 164 -2.08 5.63 -23.86
N SER A 165 -3.35 6.03 -23.68
CA SER A 165 -4.48 5.13 -23.43
C SER A 165 -4.26 4.11 -22.29
N GLY A 166 -3.50 4.50 -21.26
CA GLY A 166 -3.15 3.62 -20.14
C GLY A 166 -2.25 2.45 -20.53
N ASN A 167 -1.43 2.56 -21.57
CA ASN A 167 -0.42 1.55 -21.94
C ASN A 167 0.71 1.48 -20.92
N LEU A 168 1.20 2.65 -20.51
CA LEU A 168 2.09 2.80 -19.37
C LEU A 168 1.29 3.36 -18.21
N LEU A 169 1.20 2.57 -17.16
CA LEU A 169 0.74 3.03 -15.87
C LEU A 169 1.96 3.48 -15.10
N PRO A 170 1.88 4.47 -14.21
CA PRO A 170 2.94 4.66 -13.23
C PRO A 170 3.26 3.28 -12.62
N ALA A 171 4.53 2.87 -12.62
CA ALA A 171 5.07 1.86 -11.74
C ALA A 171 5.06 2.57 -10.41
N ARG A 172 3.84 2.69 -9.91
CA ARG A 172 3.59 2.66 -8.50
C ARG A 172 4.40 1.47 -8.05
N ASP A 173 5.49 1.72 -7.35
CA ASP A 173 5.74 0.86 -6.22
C ASP A 173 4.41 0.88 -5.46
N SER A 174 3.80 -0.29 -5.48
CA SER A 174 2.38 -0.67 -5.62
C SER A 174 1.42 -0.16 -4.55
N ALA A 175 1.84 0.76 -3.69
CA ALA A 175 1.11 1.20 -2.52
C ALA A 175 -0.02 2.18 -2.86
N THR A 176 -1.27 1.72 -2.74
CA THR A 176 -2.45 2.60 -2.76
C THR A 176 -2.37 3.59 -1.59
N ARG A 177 -2.43 4.90 -1.85
CA ARG A 177 -2.44 5.89 -0.76
C ARG A 177 -3.66 5.68 0.15
N PRO A 178 -3.56 6.01 1.44
CA PRO A 178 -4.71 6.01 2.33
C PRO A 178 -5.85 6.87 1.80
N ALA A 179 -7.09 6.37 1.86
CA ALA A 179 -8.26 7.11 1.38
C ALA A 179 -8.51 8.39 2.19
N TRP A 180 -8.22 8.34 3.49
CA TRP A 180 -8.35 9.46 4.41
C TRP A 180 -7.35 10.59 4.17
N TRP A 181 -6.39 10.42 3.25
CA TRP A 181 -5.48 11.50 2.81
C TRP A 181 -6.12 12.44 1.78
N SER A 182 -7.35 12.21 1.34
CA SER A 182 -8.03 13.06 0.35
C SER A 182 -7.99 14.56 0.65
N PRO A 183 -8.07 15.05 1.92
CA PRO A 183 -7.96 16.49 2.20
C PRO A 183 -6.57 17.08 1.91
N PHE A 184 -5.54 16.26 1.81
CA PHE A 184 -4.15 16.69 1.56
C PHE A 184 -3.71 16.55 0.10
N LEU A 185 -4.54 15.94 -0.74
CA LEU A 185 -4.21 15.62 -2.12
C LEU A 185 -4.93 16.57 -3.08
N PRO A 186 -4.32 16.94 -4.22
CA PRO A 186 -4.97 17.78 -5.21
C PRO A 186 -6.34 17.22 -5.66
N PRO A 187 -7.36 18.09 -5.84
CA PRO A 187 -7.29 19.55 -5.88
C PRO A 187 -7.34 20.24 -4.49
N SER A 188 -7.39 19.47 -3.41
CA SER A 188 -7.41 20.02 -2.05
C SER A 188 -6.13 20.80 -1.74
N ARG A 189 -6.24 21.80 -0.85
CA ARG A 189 -5.19 22.78 -0.53
C ARG A 189 -4.74 22.76 0.94
N GLU A 190 -5.16 21.77 1.73
CA GLU A 190 -4.68 21.68 3.12
C GLU A 190 -3.21 21.26 3.16
N ALA A 191 -2.42 21.93 4.00
CA ALA A 191 -1.04 21.58 4.23
C ALA A 191 -0.95 20.38 5.19
N VAL A 192 -0.27 19.31 4.77
CA VAL A 192 0.03 18.18 5.66
C VAL A 192 0.95 18.65 6.78
N GLN A 193 0.56 18.41 8.03
CA GLN A 193 1.44 18.57 9.18
C GLN A 193 2.16 17.25 9.45
N PHE A 194 3.45 17.21 9.12
CA PHE A 194 4.26 16.03 9.36
C PHE A 194 4.74 15.93 10.80
N ASP A 195 4.98 14.69 11.23
CA ASP A 195 5.70 14.32 12.45
C ASP A 195 5.06 14.75 13.77
N THR A 196 3.85 15.32 13.73
CA THR A 196 3.03 15.74 14.88
C THR A 196 1.70 14.98 14.95
N VAL A 197 1.10 14.94 16.14
CA VAL A 197 -0.25 14.40 16.33
C VAL A 197 -1.27 15.49 16.01
N VAL A 198 -2.21 15.18 15.13
CA VAL A 198 -3.29 16.08 14.71
C VAL A 198 -4.64 15.45 15.04
N CYS A 199 -5.53 16.25 15.62
CA CYS A 199 -6.95 15.93 15.77
C CYS A 199 -7.74 16.74 14.73
N PRO A 200 -8.01 16.18 13.53
CA PRO A 200 -8.68 16.92 12.47
C PRO A 200 -10.16 17.15 12.78
N THR A 201 -10.82 17.95 11.93
CA THR A 201 -12.28 17.79 11.77
C THR A 201 -12.54 16.37 11.29
N PRO A 202 -13.42 15.59 11.93
CA PRO A 202 -13.60 14.20 11.59
C PRO A 202 -13.90 14.00 10.09
N CYS A 203 -13.12 13.15 9.43
CA CYS A 203 -13.29 12.87 8.00
C CYS A 203 -13.72 11.41 7.78
N PRO A 204 -14.72 11.16 6.92
CA PRO A 204 -15.29 9.83 6.76
C PRO A 204 -14.31 8.87 6.08
N ILE A 205 -14.41 7.60 6.46
CA ILE A 205 -13.73 6.46 5.82
C ILE A 205 -14.66 5.24 5.86
N ASN A 206 -14.79 4.53 4.75
CA ASN A 206 -15.70 3.39 4.64
C ASN A 206 -14.97 2.07 4.90
N ALA A 207 -15.73 1.04 5.28
CA ALA A 207 -15.27 -0.33 5.34
C ALA A 207 -14.66 -0.74 3.99
N GLY A 208 -13.48 -1.34 4.03
CA GLY A 208 -12.72 -1.72 2.84
C GLY A 208 -11.83 -0.62 2.25
N ASP A 209 -11.98 0.65 2.66
CA ASP A 209 -11.12 1.73 2.19
C ASP A 209 -9.67 1.55 2.68
N PRO A 210 -8.65 1.92 1.89
CA PRO A 210 -7.25 1.83 2.29
C PRO A 210 -6.94 2.76 3.47
N VAL A 211 -6.45 2.19 4.58
CA VAL A 211 -6.02 2.93 5.78
C VAL A 211 -4.53 3.27 5.71
N GLY A 212 -3.73 2.38 5.13
CA GLY A 212 -2.29 2.56 4.97
C GLY A 212 -1.58 1.23 4.76
N HIS A 213 -0.28 1.26 4.52
CA HIS A 213 0.54 0.05 4.36
C HIS A 213 1.31 -0.25 5.65
N LEU A 214 1.78 -1.49 5.79
CA LEU A 214 2.66 -1.90 6.89
C LEU A 214 3.93 -1.04 6.85
N GLY A 215 4.34 -0.51 8.00
CA GLY A 215 5.57 0.25 8.14
C GLY A 215 6.75 -0.65 8.49
N TYR A 216 7.93 -0.24 8.04
CA TYR A 216 9.19 -0.85 8.45
C TYR A 216 9.45 -0.59 9.94
N PHE A 217 9.94 -1.62 10.64
CA PHE A 217 10.27 -1.56 12.05
C PHE A 217 11.48 -2.44 12.34
N GLN A 218 12.50 -1.86 13.00
CA GLN A 218 13.65 -2.58 13.53
C GLN A 218 13.55 -2.68 15.06
N VAL A 219 13.80 -3.87 15.59
CA VAL A 219 13.81 -4.16 17.03
C VAL A 219 15.20 -4.68 17.41
N PRO A 220 15.86 -4.12 18.43
CA PRO A 220 17.14 -4.65 18.91
C PRO A 220 16.97 -6.05 19.50
N THR A 221 17.99 -6.90 19.30
CA THR A 221 18.11 -8.24 19.87
C THR A 221 19.47 -8.41 20.56
N GLU A 222 19.67 -9.51 21.28
CA GLU A 222 20.96 -9.78 21.97
C GLU A 222 22.15 -9.79 20.99
N ASP A 223 21.97 -10.39 19.80
CA ASP A 223 23.01 -10.55 18.78
C ASP A 223 22.90 -9.56 17.61
N GLY A 224 22.01 -8.57 17.68
CA GLY A 224 21.85 -7.61 16.59
C GLY A 224 20.51 -6.86 16.60
N HIS A 225 19.82 -6.89 15.47
CA HIS A 225 18.45 -6.40 15.34
C HIS A 225 17.66 -7.26 14.36
N GLU A 226 16.35 -7.35 14.58
CA GLU A 226 15.40 -7.91 13.64
C GLU A 226 14.71 -6.80 12.87
N LYS A 227 14.44 -7.04 11.59
CA LYS A 227 13.66 -6.14 10.73
C LYS A 227 12.36 -6.79 10.29
N ARG A 228 11.26 -6.03 10.35
CA ARG A 228 9.95 -6.50 9.89
C ARG A 228 9.09 -5.38 9.35
N TYR A 229 8.12 -5.75 8.53
CA TYR A 229 6.99 -4.92 8.18
C TYR A 229 5.82 -5.29 9.06
N GLN A 230 5.22 -4.29 9.72
CA GLN A 230 4.14 -4.54 10.65
C GLN A 230 3.07 -3.44 10.60
N VAL A 231 1.90 -3.80 11.09
CA VAL A 231 0.88 -2.88 11.59
C VAL A 231 0.45 -3.43 12.94
N HIS A 232 0.29 -2.58 13.94
CA HIS A 232 -0.33 -2.97 15.20
C HIS A 232 -1.72 -2.34 15.25
N ILE A 233 -2.75 -3.16 15.48
CA ILE A 233 -4.14 -2.72 15.44
C ILE A 233 -4.75 -2.95 16.82
N GLU A 234 -5.26 -1.89 17.44
CA GLU A 234 -6.02 -1.98 18.69
C GLU A 234 -7.47 -1.61 18.44
N CYS A 235 -8.39 -2.37 19.04
CA CYS A 235 -9.81 -2.05 19.10
C CYS A 235 -10.16 -1.73 20.54
N LEU A 236 -10.65 -0.51 20.78
CA LEU A 236 -10.87 0.02 22.11
C LEU A 236 -12.18 0.80 22.18
N THR A 237 -12.83 0.77 23.33
CA THR A 237 -14.07 1.51 23.58
C THR A 237 -14.03 2.11 24.96
N THR A 238 -14.63 3.29 25.09
CA THR A 238 -14.89 3.94 26.38
C THR A 238 -16.30 3.65 26.90
N ASP A 239 -17.13 3.00 26.09
CA ASP A 239 -18.49 2.63 26.44
C ASP A 239 -18.51 1.35 27.29
N ASP A 240 -19.66 1.04 27.90
CA ASP A 240 -19.87 -0.17 28.70
C ASP A 240 -19.97 -1.42 27.81
N LEU A 241 -18.81 -1.96 27.44
CA LEU A 241 -18.71 -3.14 26.59
C LEU A 241 -19.44 -4.37 27.18
N PRO A 242 -19.29 -4.74 28.47
CA PRO A 242 -20.05 -5.83 29.05
C PRO A 242 -21.56 -5.67 28.91
N ARG A 243 -22.10 -4.46 29.15
CA ARG A 243 -23.53 -4.19 28.95
C ARG A 243 -23.93 -4.33 27.49
N PHE A 244 -23.18 -3.76 26.55
CA PHE A 244 -23.46 -3.90 25.12
C PHE A 244 -23.49 -5.38 24.69
N LEU A 245 -22.49 -6.17 25.12
CA LEU A 245 -22.39 -7.60 24.79
C LEU A 245 -23.51 -8.45 25.41
N SER A 246 -24.11 -8.01 26.52
CA SER A 246 -25.30 -8.68 27.10
C SER A 246 -26.53 -8.61 26.18
N ASN A 247 -26.48 -7.79 25.11
CA ASN A 247 -27.54 -7.60 24.12
C ASN A 247 -28.90 -7.30 24.79
N PRO A 248 -29.03 -6.16 25.48
CA PRO A 248 -30.21 -5.83 26.28
C PRO A 248 -31.49 -5.71 25.43
N GLU A 249 -31.37 -5.22 24.20
CA GLU A 249 -32.48 -5.10 23.25
C GLU A 249 -32.83 -6.43 22.54
N GLY A 250 -32.05 -7.49 22.76
CA GLY A 250 -32.26 -8.77 22.09
C GLY A 250 -32.14 -8.71 20.57
N THR A 251 -31.35 -7.77 20.05
CA THR A 251 -31.17 -7.57 18.60
C THR A 251 -30.63 -8.84 17.96
N GLY A 252 -31.25 -9.26 16.85
CA GLY A 252 -30.80 -10.40 16.06
C GLY A 252 -30.94 -11.76 16.76
N ARG A 253 -31.64 -11.85 17.91
CA ARG A 253 -31.87 -13.15 18.59
C ARG A 253 -32.63 -14.14 17.71
N ASP A 254 -33.63 -13.65 16.97
CA ASP A 254 -34.46 -14.49 16.10
C ASP A 254 -33.86 -14.63 14.69
N THR A 255 -32.87 -13.80 14.35
CA THR A 255 -32.19 -13.80 13.04
C THR A 255 -30.68 -13.65 13.21
N PRO A 256 -30.00 -14.62 13.85
CA PRO A 256 -28.57 -14.54 14.09
C PRO A 256 -27.80 -14.49 12.77
N ALA A 257 -26.86 -13.55 12.67
CA ALA A 257 -25.92 -13.47 11.56
C ALA A 257 -24.70 -14.35 11.87
N PHE A 258 -24.36 -15.25 10.94
CA PHE A 258 -23.19 -16.11 11.05
C PHE A 258 -22.13 -15.68 10.03
N ALA A 259 -20.90 -15.49 10.49
CA ALA A 259 -19.76 -15.34 9.59
C ALA A 259 -19.35 -16.75 9.12
N ARG A 260 -19.57 -17.05 7.83
CA ARG A 260 -19.12 -18.32 7.26
C ARG A 260 -17.66 -18.21 6.86
N CYS A 261 -16.78 -18.97 7.50
CA CYS A 261 -15.41 -19.16 7.01
C CYS A 261 -15.45 -20.14 5.83
N PRO A 262 -15.10 -19.73 4.60
CA PRO A 262 -15.04 -20.62 3.46
C PRO A 262 -14.09 -21.78 3.72
N LYS A 263 -14.47 -23.00 3.34
CA LYS A 263 -13.56 -24.16 3.36
C LYS A 263 -12.43 -23.94 2.35
N GLY A 264 -11.22 -24.34 2.71
CA GLY A 264 -10.09 -24.41 1.77
C GLY A 264 -9.25 -23.15 1.69
N ILE A 265 -9.43 -22.18 2.59
CA ILE A 265 -8.50 -21.04 2.70
C ILE A 265 -7.20 -21.56 3.32
N PRO A 266 -6.05 -21.49 2.61
CA PRO A 266 -4.78 -21.97 3.12
C PRO A 266 -4.27 -21.07 4.24
N VAL A 267 -3.75 -21.68 5.31
CA VAL A 267 -2.95 -20.99 6.31
C VAL A 267 -1.54 -20.83 5.74
N TYR A 268 -1.05 -19.60 5.60
CA TYR A 268 0.30 -19.36 5.12
C TYR A 268 1.29 -19.38 6.29
N LEU A 269 2.41 -20.06 6.08
CA LEU A 269 3.53 -20.15 7.02
C LEU A 269 4.73 -19.42 6.42
N LYS A 270 5.66 -19.04 7.31
CA LYS A 270 6.92 -18.39 6.96
C LYS A 270 8.06 -19.29 7.44
N ASP A 271 8.97 -19.65 6.54
CA ASP A 271 10.16 -20.44 6.90
C ASP A 271 11.25 -19.57 7.55
N SER A 272 12.36 -20.20 7.94
CA SER A 272 13.53 -19.54 8.52
C SER A 272 14.19 -18.53 7.58
N ASP A 273 14.03 -18.69 6.26
CA ASP A 273 14.54 -17.77 5.24
C ASP A 273 13.53 -16.64 4.93
N GLY A 274 12.39 -16.64 5.62
CA GLY A 274 11.35 -15.64 5.50
C GLY A 274 10.44 -15.79 4.29
N LYS A 275 10.53 -16.90 3.56
CA LYS A 275 9.66 -17.20 2.42
C LYS A 275 8.29 -17.65 2.91
N VAL A 276 7.25 -17.05 2.33
CA VAL A 276 5.86 -17.38 2.63
C VAL A 276 5.40 -18.53 1.74
N TYR A 277 4.86 -19.60 2.34
CA TYR A 277 4.35 -20.77 1.62
C TYR A 277 3.01 -21.23 2.21
N PRO A 278 2.12 -21.84 1.41
CA PRO A 278 0.88 -22.40 1.94
C PRO A 278 1.22 -23.59 2.85
N GLY A 279 0.76 -23.54 4.10
CA GLY A 279 0.83 -24.64 5.04
C GLY A 279 -0.10 -25.79 4.65
N LEU A 280 0.06 -26.93 5.31
CA LEU A 280 -0.76 -28.13 5.07
C LEU A 280 -2.19 -28.02 5.64
N ILE A 281 -2.46 -26.96 6.40
CA ILE A 281 -3.74 -26.74 7.06
C ILE A 281 -4.55 -25.72 6.26
N THR A 282 -5.81 -26.06 5.99
CA THR A 282 -6.80 -25.15 5.40
C THR A 282 -7.96 -24.98 6.36
N THR A 283 -8.66 -23.85 6.25
CA THR A 283 -9.92 -23.64 6.98
C THR A 283 -10.91 -24.76 6.65
N GLN A 284 -11.51 -25.33 7.69
CA GLN A 284 -12.65 -26.23 7.54
C GLN A 284 -13.92 -25.46 7.90
N THR A 285 -15.01 -25.72 7.18
CA THR A 285 -16.32 -25.24 7.60
C THR A 285 -16.89 -26.26 8.58
N GLU A 286 -17.35 -25.82 9.76
CA GLU A 286 -18.17 -26.67 10.63
C GLU A 286 -19.40 -27.15 9.87
N ARG A 287 -19.77 -28.42 10.06
CA ARG A 287 -20.98 -29.00 9.48
C ARG A 287 -22.21 -28.64 10.29
#